data_AF-A0A381UPR8-F1
#
_entry.id   AF-A0A381UPR8-F1
#
_cell.length_a   1.000
_cell.length_b   1.000
_cell.length_c   1.000
_cell.angle_alpha   90.00
_cell.angle_beta   90.00
_cell.angle_gamma   90.00
#
_symmetry.space_group_name_H-M   'P 1'
#
loop_
_entity.id
_entity.type
_entity.pdbx_description
1 polymer ?
#
loop_
_entity_poly.entity_id
_entity_poly.type
_entity_poly.pdbx_seq_one_letter_code
_entity_poly.pdbx_strand_id
1 'polypeptide(L)'
;MIRLFIAIFIFLFVGSPFASAEEVYYCMDEITNGIIKRKTGIWDRTGITPERYTIKFNEDYTELKGLHKLDTTWNCHISYGGYVEGFNNVRICYYNLHSGEVFTFDIKTLRYLYLIGVPSGYVENRQDTNSLHAGTCKKF
;
A
#
# COMPACT_ATOMS: atom_id res chain seq x y z
N MET A 1 2.46 -21.73 -50.13
CA MET A 1 3.33 -21.29 -49.01
C MET A 1 2.82 -20.03 -48.31
N ILE A 2 2.43 -18.97 -49.05
CA ILE A 2 1.94 -17.70 -48.46
C ILE A 2 0.73 -17.85 -47.50
N ARG A 3 -0.22 -18.75 -47.81
CA ARG A 3 -1.41 -18.98 -46.95
C ARG A 3 -1.10 -19.57 -45.58
N LEU A 4 0.02 -20.30 -45.43
CA LEU A 4 0.44 -20.88 -44.15
C LEU A 4 1.05 -19.81 -43.23
N PHE A 5 1.80 -18.87 -43.82
CA PHE A 5 2.39 -17.74 -43.07
C PHE A 5 1.33 -16.78 -42.52
N ILE A 6 0.23 -16.55 -43.25
CA ILE A 6 -0.88 -15.70 -42.78
C ILE A 6 -1.60 -16.34 -41.59
N ALA A 7 -1.82 -17.65 -41.60
CA ALA A 7 -2.45 -18.36 -40.49
C ALA A 7 -1.61 -18.35 -39.20
N ILE A 8 -0.28 -18.47 -39.34
CA ILE A 8 0.66 -18.39 -38.21
C ILE A 8 0.71 -16.96 -37.63
N PHE A 9 0.65 -15.93 -38.48
CA PHE A 9 0.66 -14.53 -38.04
C PHE A 9 -0.62 -14.16 -37.27
N ILE A 10 -1.78 -14.69 -37.67
CA ILE A 10 -3.05 -14.48 -36.95
C ILE A 10 -3.06 -15.20 -35.59
N PHE A 11 -2.49 -16.41 -35.50
CA PHE A 11 -2.39 -17.13 -34.23
C PHE A 11 -1.44 -16.46 -33.22
N LEU A 12 -0.40 -15.76 -33.69
CA LEU A 12 0.56 -15.07 -32.82
C LEU A 12 0.01 -13.76 -32.22
N PHE A 13 -0.94 -13.09 -32.86
CA PHE A 13 -1.51 -11.84 -32.37
C PHE A 13 -2.78 -11.99 -31.53
N VAL A 14 -3.51 -13.11 -31.65
CA VAL A 14 -4.75 -13.36 -30.89
C VAL A 14 -4.47 -13.95 -29.48
N GLY A 15 -3.23 -14.38 -29.22
CA GLY A 15 -2.86 -15.13 -28.02
C GLY A 15 -2.15 -14.35 -26.91
N SER A 16 -2.06 -13.03 -26.96
CA SER A 16 -1.56 -12.27 -25.81
C SER A 16 -2.75 -12.05 -24.87
N PRO A 17 -2.91 -12.80 -23.77
CA PRO A 17 -3.77 -12.31 -22.71
C PRO A 17 -3.23 -10.92 -22.36
N PHE A 18 -4.10 -9.92 -22.30
CA PHE A 18 -3.77 -8.62 -21.75
C PHE A 18 -3.19 -8.87 -20.36
N ALA A 19 -1.86 -8.93 -20.26
CA ALA A 19 -1.17 -9.04 -19.00
C ALA A 19 -1.37 -7.69 -18.32
N SER A 20 -2.45 -7.63 -17.54
CA SER A 20 -2.77 -6.51 -16.69
C SER A 20 -1.60 -6.33 -15.74
N ALA A 21 -0.78 -5.30 -16.00
CA ALA A 21 0.51 -5.16 -15.34
C ALA A 21 0.28 -4.53 -13.97
N GLU A 22 0.59 -5.28 -12.91
CA GLU A 22 0.62 -4.73 -11.55
C GLU A 22 1.56 -3.51 -11.51
N GLU A 23 1.12 -2.45 -10.85
CA GLU A 23 1.89 -1.23 -10.68
C GLU A 23 2.77 -1.37 -9.42
N VAL A 24 4.09 -1.47 -9.61
CA VAL A 24 5.04 -1.75 -8.53
C VAL A 24 5.74 -0.47 -8.08
N TYR A 25 5.77 -0.25 -6.77
CA TYR A 25 6.41 0.89 -6.14
C TYR A 25 7.38 0.48 -5.04
N TYR A 26 8.53 1.15 -4.99
CA TYR A 26 9.51 1.04 -3.92
C TYR A 26 9.42 2.26 -3.00
N CYS A 27 8.93 2.06 -1.79
CA CYS A 27 8.67 3.11 -0.82
C CYS A 27 9.74 3.13 0.27
N MET A 28 10.07 4.33 0.75
CA MET A 28 11.01 4.53 1.85
C MET A 28 10.43 5.55 2.83
N ASP A 29 10.50 5.23 4.11
CA ASP A 29 10.17 6.16 5.19
C ASP A 29 11.12 7.36 5.20
N GLU A 30 10.56 8.56 5.33
CA GLU A 30 11.28 9.82 5.57
C GLU A 30 11.15 10.24 7.03
N ILE A 31 9.98 10.00 7.63
CA ILE A 31 9.67 10.28 9.03
C ILE A 31 8.81 9.18 9.63
N THR A 32 9.14 8.80 10.85
CA THR A 32 8.46 7.75 11.61
C THR A 32 8.32 8.17 13.06
N ASN A 33 7.24 7.73 13.72
CA ASN A 33 7.06 7.91 15.15
C ASN A 33 6.07 6.87 15.68
N GLY A 34 6.07 6.63 16.98
CA GLY A 34 5.08 5.75 17.59
C GLY A 34 4.94 5.93 19.08
N ILE A 35 4.03 5.14 19.64
CA ILE A 35 3.83 4.99 21.08
C ILE A 35 3.95 3.52 21.45
N ILE A 36 4.63 3.26 22.58
CA ILE A 36 4.85 1.92 23.09
C ILE A 36 4.69 1.91 24.61
N LYS A 37 4.17 0.80 25.14
CA LYS A 37 4.13 0.56 26.58
C LYS A 37 5.46 -0.01 27.05
N ARG A 38 6.18 0.73 27.91
CA ARG A 38 7.41 0.23 28.54
C ARG A 38 7.10 -0.91 29.50
N LYS A 39 8.11 -1.70 29.87
CA LYS A 39 7.99 -2.77 30.89
C LYS A 39 7.47 -2.26 32.24
N THR A 40 7.63 -0.97 32.53
CA THR A 40 7.10 -0.31 33.73
C THR A 40 5.58 -0.08 33.69
N GLY A 41 4.95 -0.33 32.54
CA GLY A 41 3.53 -0.03 32.30
C GLY A 41 3.25 1.39 31.83
N ILE A 42 4.27 2.26 31.76
CA ILE A 42 4.15 3.65 31.32
C ILE A 42 4.21 3.71 29.79
N TRP A 43 3.31 4.49 29.20
CA TRP A 43 3.31 4.81 27.78
C TRP A 43 4.37 5.85 27.47
N ASP A 44 5.12 5.63 26.39
CA ASP A 44 6.14 6.56 25.94
C ASP A 44 6.15 6.67 24.43
N ARG A 45 6.69 7.79 23.94
CA ARG A 45 7.02 7.95 22.53
C ARG A 45 8.20 7.05 22.21
N THR A 46 8.16 6.42 21.05
CA THR A 46 9.28 5.64 20.54
C THR A 46 9.68 6.16 19.17
N GLY A 47 10.99 6.31 18.98
CA GLY A 47 11.54 6.36 17.64
C GLY A 47 11.35 4.99 16.98
N ILE A 48 10.95 5.00 15.72
CA ILE A 48 10.84 3.79 14.91
C ILE A 48 11.87 3.93 13.81
N THR A 49 12.65 2.89 13.55
CA THR A 49 13.63 2.94 12.46
C THR A 49 12.87 3.07 11.13
N PRO A 50 13.24 4.02 10.26
CA PRO A 50 12.68 4.12 8.92
C PRO A 50 12.79 2.79 8.17
N GLU A 51 11.69 2.34 7.57
CA GLU A 51 11.60 1.10 6.81
C GLU A 51 11.51 1.35 5.30
N ARG A 52 11.59 0.24 4.55
CA ARG A 52 11.37 0.22 3.10
C ARG A 52 10.31 -0.82 2.77
N TYR A 53 9.42 -0.45 1.86
CA TYR A 53 8.33 -1.30 1.41
C TYR A 53 8.41 -1.49 -0.10
N THR A 54 8.05 -2.68 -0.57
CA THR A 54 7.74 -2.88 -1.99
C THR A 54 6.26 -3.15 -2.07
N ILE A 55 5.51 -2.20 -2.63
CA ILE A 55 4.06 -2.29 -2.72
C ILE A 55 3.63 -2.51 -4.17
N LYS A 56 2.49 -3.17 -4.34
CA LYS A 56 1.92 -3.48 -5.65
C LYS A 56 0.45 -3.12 -5.67
N PHE A 57 0.07 -2.30 -6.64
CA PHE A 57 -1.33 -2.02 -6.95
C PHE A 57 -1.78 -2.83 -8.16
N ASN A 58 -3.06 -3.19 -8.18
CA ASN A 58 -3.70 -3.58 -9.44
C ASN A 58 -3.94 -2.34 -10.33
N GLU A 59 -4.36 -2.56 -11.58
CA GLU A 59 -4.47 -1.50 -12.60
C GLU A 59 -5.36 -0.32 -12.20
N ASP A 60 -6.43 -0.56 -11.44
CA ASP A 60 -7.39 0.46 -11.03
C ASP A 60 -7.12 1.01 -9.61
N TYR A 61 -6.06 0.53 -8.95
CA TYR A 61 -5.66 0.89 -7.60
C TYR A 61 -6.75 0.61 -6.54
N THR A 62 -7.55 -0.44 -6.74
CA THR A 62 -8.54 -0.92 -5.77
C THR A 62 -7.97 -1.98 -4.82
N GLU A 63 -6.83 -2.58 -5.16
CA GLU A 63 -6.13 -3.57 -4.34
C GLU A 63 -4.67 -3.19 -4.15
N LEU A 64 -4.16 -3.44 -2.94
CA LEU A 64 -2.77 -3.21 -2.57
C LEU A 64 -2.16 -4.47 -1.91
N LYS A 65 -0.94 -4.82 -2.29
CA LYS A 65 -0.15 -5.92 -1.71
C LYS A 65 1.27 -5.45 -1.34
N GLY A 66 1.98 -6.26 -0.55
CA GLY A 66 3.41 -6.05 -0.24
C GLY A 66 3.74 -5.16 0.96
N LEU A 67 2.74 -4.58 1.64
CA LEU A 67 2.97 -3.86 2.91
C LEU A 67 3.22 -4.79 4.10
N HIS A 68 2.46 -5.89 4.19
CA HIS A 68 2.54 -6.82 5.29
C HIS A 68 3.33 -8.08 4.88
N LYS A 69 4.11 -8.65 5.80
CA LYS A 69 4.91 -9.87 5.55
C LYS A 69 4.07 -11.09 5.15
N LEU A 70 2.80 -11.09 5.52
CA LEU A 70 1.86 -12.17 5.19
C LEU A 70 1.29 -12.06 3.77
N ASP A 71 1.75 -11.10 2.96
CA ASP A 71 1.34 -10.87 1.56
C ASP A 71 -0.19 -10.92 1.36
N THR A 72 -0.87 -10.18 2.23
CA THR A 72 -2.33 -10.12 2.25
C THR A 72 -2.78 -8.90 1.44
N THR A 73 -3.87 -9.06 0.69
CA THR A 73 -4.48 -7.97 -0.07
C THR A 73 -5.13 -6.96 0.86
N TRP A 74 -5.02 -5.69 0.52
CA TRP A 74 -5.68 -4.55 1.15
C TRP A 74 -6.69 -3.96 0.17
N ASN A 75 -7.87 -3.60 0.67
CA ASN A 75 -8.90 -2.96 -0.13
C ASN A 75 -8.70 -1.44 -0.13
N CYS A 76 -8.69 -0.85 -1.32
CA CYS A 76 -8.44 0.57 -1.54
C CYS A 76 -9.66 1.28 -2.14
N HIS A 77 -9.84 2.54 -1.80
CA HIS A 77 -10.81 3.41 -2.44
C HIS A 77 -10.26 4.84 -2.58
N ILE A 78 -10.92 5.62 -3.43
CA ILE A 78 -10.62 7.03 -3.61
C ILE A 78 -11.03 7.77 -2.32
N SER A 79 -10.17 8.67 -1.83
CA SER A 79 -10.51 9.52 -0.67
C SER A 79 -11.87 10.21 -0.85
N TYR A 80 -12.65 10.39 0.22
CA TYR A 80 -13.93 11.09 0.19
C TYR A 80 -13.81 12.50 -0.42
N GLY A 81 -12.65 13.15 -0.25
CA GLY A 81 -12.32 14.41 -0.91
C GLY A 81 -12.15 14.31 -2.43
N GLY A 82 -12.25 13.13 -3.05
CA GLY A 82 -12.01 12.89 -4.48
C GLY A 82 -12.95 13.64 -5.44
N TYR A 83 -14.01 14.27 -4.91
CA TYR A 83 -14.87 15.22 -5.64
C TYR A 83 -14.32 16.66 -5.62
N VAL A 84 -13.31 16.93 -4.80
CA VAL A 84 -12.49 18.14 -4.78
C VAL A 84 -11.28 17.90 -5.68
N GLU A 85 -11.05 18.82 -6.60
CA GLU A 85 -9.92 18.76 -7.53
C GLU A 85 -8.60 18.57 -6.78
N GLY A 86 -7.82 17.57 -7.18
CA GLY A 86 -6.53 17.22 -6.56
C GLY A 86 -6.55 15.94 -5.72
N PHE A 87 -7.68 15.54 -5.13
CA PHE A 87 -7.76 14.37 -4.25
C PHE A 87 -8.14 13.06 -4.96
N ASN A 88 -8.51 13.12 -6.23
CA ASN A 88 -8.83 11.93 -7.04
C ASN A 88 -7.63 10.97 -7.25
N ASN A 89 -6.41 11.45 -6.94
CA ASN A 89 -5.15 10.70 -7.01
C ASN A 89 -4.83 10.00 -5.69
N VAL A 90 -5.57 10.30 -4.62
CA VAL A 90 -5.33 9.72 -3.30
C VAL A 90 -6.13 8.42 -3.16
N ARG A 91 -5.42 7.36 -2.83
CA ARG A 91 -5.97 6.05 -2.46
C ARG A 91 -5.84 5.87 -0.97
N ILE A 92 -6.92 5.44 -0.33
CA ILE A 92 -6.94 5.03 1.06
C ILE A 92 -7.20 3.53 1.08
N CYS A 93 -6.23 2.79 1.60
CA CYS A 93 -6.21 1.34 1.65
C CYS A 93 -6.32 0.89 3.10
N TYR A 94 -7.18 -0.11 3.33
CA TYR A 94 -7.46 -0.66 4.64
C TYR A 94 -7.03 -2.12 4.68
N TYR A 95 -6.48 -2.52 5.81
CA TYR A 95 -6.17 -3.92 6.00
C TYR A 95 -7.46 -4.74 6.10
N ASN A 96 -7.54 -5.83 5.32
CA ASN A 96 -8.76 -6.62 5.19
C ASN A 96 -9.20 -7.33 6.47
N LEU A 97 -8.33 -7.41 7.48
CA LEU A 97 -8.66 -7.98 8.80
C LEU A 97 -9.11 -6.91 9.82
N HIS A 98 -9.31 -5.67 9.39
CA HIS A 98 -9.75 -4.57 10.26
C HIS A 98 -8.85 -4.36 11.49
N SER A 99 -7.53 -4.54 11.34
CA SER A 99 -6.55 -4.39 12.42
C SER A 99 -6.35 -2.95 12.90
N GLY A 100 -7.02 -1.96 12.29
CA GLY A 100 -6.77 -0.54 12.54
C GLY A 100 -5.61 0.05 11.73
N GLU A 101 -5.10 -0.71 10.77
CA GLU A 101 -4.07 -0.23 9.85
C GLU A 101 -4.67 0.46 8.62
N VAL A 102 -4.07 1.58 8.23
CA VAL A 102 -4.48 2.39 7.08
C VAL A 102 -3.27 2.87 6.30
N PHE A 103 -3.29 2.68 5.00
CA PHE A 103 -2.27 3.17 4.08
C PHE A 103 -2.89 4.17 3.10
N THR A 104 -2.39 5.40 3.11
CA THR A 104 -2.82 6.47 2.19
C THR A 104 -1.71 6.76 1.21
N PHE A 105 -2.02 6.81 -0.08
CA PHE A 105 -1.04 7.00 -1.15
C PHE A 105 -1.55 7.95 -2.22
N ASP A 106 -0.75 8.95 -2.58
CA ASP A 106 -1.01 9.83 -3.71
C ASP A 106 -0.26 9.33 -4.94
N ILE A 107 -1.00 8.83 -5.93
CA ILE A 107 -0.43 8.25 -7.15
C ILE A 107 0.33 9.25 -8.02
N LYS A 108 0.15 10.57 -7.83
CA LYS A 108 0.86 11.61 -8.58
C LYS A 108 2.13 12.06 -7.87
N THR A 109 2.05 12.37 -6.59
CA THR A 109 3.21 12.85 -5.82
C THR A 109 4.06 11.72 -5.27
N LEU A 110 3.56 10.49 -5.35
CA LEU A 110 4.17 9.27 -4.81
C LEU A 110 4.47 9.36 -3.31
N ARG A 111 3.75 10.23 -2.59
CA ARG A 111 3.82 10.35 -1.14
C ARG A 111 2.86 9.38 -0.49
N TYR A 112 3.25 8.85 0.66
CA TYR A 112 2.39 7.98 1.44
C TYR A 112 2.39 8.32 2.93
N LEU A 113 1.32 7.85 3.58
CA LEU A 113 1.17 7.78 5.02
C LEU A 113 0.71 6.37 5.40
N TYR A 114 1.43 5.70 6.28
CA TYR A 114 1.07 4.39 6.80
C TYR A 114 0.88 4.48 8.32
N LEU A 115 -0.34 4.23 8.76
CA LEU A 115 -0.73 4.22 10.17
C LEU A 115 -0.93 2.77 10.62
N ILE A 116 -0.29 2.41 11.73
CA ILE A 116 -0.52 1.15 12.45
C ILE A 116 -1.25 1.47 13.75
N GLY A 117 -2.58 1.49 13.67
CA GLY A 117 -3.50 1.88 14.75
C GLY A 117 -4.11 0.70 15.50
N VAL A 118 -3.36 -0.37 15.75
CA VAL A 118 -3.87 -1.58 16.40
C VAL A 118 -4.56 -1.31 17.75
N PRO A 119 -5.82 -1.76 17.97
CA PRO A 119 -6.55 -1.54 19.23
C PRO A 119 -5.86 -2.19 20.44
N SER A 120 -5.14 -3.28 20.22
CA SER A 120 -4.36 -4.00 21.23
C SER A 120 -3.30 -3.14 21.91
N GLY A 121 -2.87 -2.03 21.29
CA GLY A 121 -1.90 -1.10 21.87
C GLY A 121 -2.50 -0.20 22.93
N TYR A 122 -2.53 1.11 22.64
CA TYR A 122 -2.90 2.12 23.62
C TYR A 122 -4.32 1.95 24.17
N VAL A 123 -5.28 1.65 23.28
CA VAL A 123 -6.70 1.58 23.61
C VAL A 123 -7.01 0.42 24.56
N GLU A 124 -6.54 -0.79 24.28
CA GLU A 124 -6.73 -1.96 25.16
C GLU A 124 -5.66 -2.09 26.26
N ASN A 125 -4.73 -1.13 26.34
CA ASN A 125 -3.68 -1.09 27.34
C ASN A 125 -2.76 -2.34 27.36
N ARG A 126 -2.54 -3.02 26.21
CA ARG A 126 -1.62 -4.17 26.10
C ARG A 126 -0.23 -3.74 25.61
N GLN A 127 0.69 -4.71 25.57
CA GLN A 127 2.06 -4.50 25.11
C GLN A 127 2.13 -4.58 23.58
N ASP A 128 1.62 -3.54 22.92
CA ASP A 128 1.70 -3.36 21.48
C ASP A 128 2.20 -1.96 21.11
N THR A 129 2.57 -1.76 19.85
CA THR A 129 3.06 -0.48 19.34
C THR A 129 2.07 0.10 18.35
N ASN A 130 1.72 1.36 18.53
CA ASN A 130 1.05 2.13 17.50
C ASN A 130 2.07 3.03 16.80
N SER A 131 2.05 3.07 15.47
CA SER A 131 3.04 3.81 14.68
C SER A 131 2.45 4.61 13.55
N LEU A 132 3.18 5.65 13.15
CA LEU A 132 2.93 6.46 11.98
C LEU A 132 4.22 6.54 11.17
N HIS A 133 4.08 6.26 9.89
CA HIS A 133 5.14 6.24 8.90
C HIS A 133 4.74 7.16 7.76
N ALA A 134 5.63 8.05 7.32
CA ALA A 134 5.40 8.87 6.13
C ALA A 134 6.66 8.94 5.28
N GLY A 135 6.47 8.94 3.97
CA GLY A 135 7.58 8.97 3.05
C GLY A 135 7.17 9.06 1.59
N THR A 136 8.08 8.64 0.72
CA THR A 136 7.91 8.68 -0.73
C THR A 136 8.21 7.33 -1.37
N CYS A 137 7.64 7.12 -2.55
CA CYS A 137 7.85 5.94 -3.37
C CYS A 137 8.46 6.30 -4.73
N LYS A 138 9.06 5.30 -5.38
CA LYS A 138 9.48 5.35 -6.78
C LYS A 138 8.79 4.24 -7.56
N LYS A 139 8.28 4.58 -8.74
CA LYS A 139 7.67 3.65 -9.68
C LYS A 139 8.77 2.86 -10.42
N PHE A 140 8.54 1.57 -10.65
CA PHE A 140 9.41 0.72 -11.46
C PHE A 140 8.96 0.68 -12.93
#